data_AF-A0A1I1TSA4-F1
#
_entry.id   AF-A0A1I1TSA4-F1
#
_cell.length_a   1.000
_cell.length_b   1.000
_cell.length_c   1.000
_cell.angle_alpha   90.00
_cell.angle_beta   90.00
_cell.angle_gamma   90.00
#
_symmetry.space_group_name_H-M   'P 1'
#
loop_
_entity.id
_entity.type
_entity.pdbx_description
1 polymer ?
#
loop_
_entity_poly.entity_id
_entity_poly.type
_entity_poly.pdbx_seq_one_letter_code
_entity_poly.pdbx_strand_id
1 'polypeptide(L)' 'MKNTMESFENITSKHFSHNETIEYKLSLLERIEDKIQTLDTSTRADKPEWNASHKILVDRFIIYYSFSEDKQTCYIEYLK' A
#
# COMPACT_ATOMS: atom_id res chain seq x y z
N MET A 1 -9.22 -11.95 -6.76
CA MET A 1 -8.22 -10.99 -6.23
C MET A 1 -7.62 -10.26 -7.41
N LYS A 2 -7.80 -8.94 -7.52
CA LYS A 2 -6.92 -8.14 -8.39
C LYS A 2 -5.52 -8.22 -7.78
N ASN A 3 -4.51 -8.53 -8.57
CA ASN A 3 -3.14 -8.62 -8.06
C ASN A 3 -2.71 -7.21 -7.58
N THR A 4 -2.16 -7.08 -6.37
CA THR A 4 -1.63 -5.80 -5.85
C THR A 4 -0.71 -5.12 -6.86
N MET A 5 0.10 -5.93 -7.56
CA MET A 5 1.01 -5.49 -8.60
C MET A 5 0.27 -4.86 -9.77
N GLU A 6 -0.81 -5.48 -10.27
CA GLU A 6 -1.63 -4.92 -11.34
C GLU A 6 -2.28 -3.60 -10.92
N SER A 7 -2.75 -3.50 -9.68
CA SER A 7 -3.39 -2.26 -9.19
C SER A 7 -2.39 -1.11 -9.13
N PHE A 8 -1.15 -1.40 -8.71
CA PHE A 8 -0.05 -0.44 -8.69
C PHE A 8 0.46 -0.07 -10.09
N GLU A 9 0.61 -1.04 -10.98
CA GLU A 9 1.00 -0.84 -12.38
C GLU A 9 0.00 0.02 -13.14
N ASN A 10 -1.29 -0.10 -12.83
CA ASN A 10 -2.35 0.69 -13.46
C ASN A 10 -2.48 2.12 -12.92
N ILE A 11 -1.72 2.51 -11.88
CA ILE A 11 -1.62 3.92 -11.49
C ILE A 11 -1.07 4.71 -12.68
N THR A 12 -1.90 5.62 -13.19
CA THR A 12 -1.58 6.51 -14.29
C THR A 12 -2.10 7.89 -13.96
N SER A 13 -1.46 8.92 -14.52
CA SER A 13 -1.92 10.29 -14.39
C SER A 13 -2.29 10.84 -15.77
N LYS A 14 -3.37 11.63 -15.83
CA LYS A 14 -3.71 12.42 -17.01
C LYS A 14 -2.86 13.69 -17.13
N HIS A 15 -2.14 14.05 -16.07
CA HIS A 15 -1.40 15.31 -15.94
C HIS A 15 0.12 15.12 -15.91
N PHE A 16 0.60 13.89 -15.70
CA PHE A 16 2.02 13.58 -15.64
C PHE A 16 2.42 12.69 -16.81
N SER A 17 3.64 12.88 -17.29
CA SER A 17 4.29 11.99 -18.24
C SER A 17 4.48 10.60 -17.62
N HIS A 18 4.85 9.64 -18.48
CA HIS A 18 5.16 8.28 -18.03
C HIS A 18 6.29 8.26 -17.01
N ASN A 19 7.38 9.00 -17.25
CA ASN A 19 8.52 9.07 -16.34
C ASN A 19 8.14 9.70 -14.99
N GLU A 20 7.41 10.81 -15.00
CA GLU A 20 6.91 11.42 -13.76
C GLU A 20 5.95 10.49 -13.01
N THR A 21 5.18 9.67 -13.72
CA THR A 21 4.33 8.64 -13.10
C THR A 21 5.17 7.53 -12.46
N ILE A 22 6.30 7.14 -13.05
CA ILE A 22 7.24 6.17 -12.46
C ILE A 22 7.87 6.76 -11.19
N GLU A 23 8.39 7.98 -11.26
CA GLU A 23 8.96 8.66 -10.08
C GLU A 23 7.94 8.78 -8.95
N TYR A 24 6.69 9.13 -9.29
CA TYR A 24 5.60 9.16 -8.34
C TYR A 24 5.39 7.79 -7.67
N LYS A 25 5.33 6.71 -8.45
CA LYS A 25 5.17 5.35 -7.92
C LYS A 25 6.28 4.95 -6.97
N LEU A 26 7.54 5.28 -7.29
CA LEU A 26 8.68 5.02 -6.41
C LEU A 26 8.52 5.78 -5.08
N SER A 27 8.23 7.08 -5.15
CA SER A 27 8.00 7.88 -3.93
C SER A 27 6.79 7.41 -3.11
N LEU A 28 5.77 6.85 -3.76
CA LEU A 28 4.61 6.29 -3.09
C LEU A 28 4.99 5.03 -2.30
N LEU A 29 5.84 4.16 -2.84
CA LEU A 29 6.33 2.97 -2.13
C LEU A 29 7.14 3.35 -0.89
N GLU A 30 8.07 4.29 -1.01
CA GLU A 30 8.88 4.77 0.12
C GLU A 30 7.99 5.32 1.25
N ARG A 31 6.95 6.08 0.90
CA ARG A 31 6.01 6.64 1.88
C ARG A 31 5.09 5.60 2.51
N ILE A 32 4.76 4.54 1.78
CA ILE A 32 4.04 3.39 2.34
C ILE A 32 4.91 2.69 3.37
N GLU A 33 6.17 2.41 3.04
CA GLU A 33 7.13 1.77 3.94
C GLU A 33 7.35 2.59 5.21
N ASP A 34 7.69 3.87 5.09
CA ASP A 34 7.91 4.78 6.23
C ASP A 34 6.69 4.82 7.17
N LYS A 35 5.49 4.85 6.58
CA LYS A 35 4.25 4.91 7.35
C LYS A 35 3.91 3.59 8.03
N ILE A 36 4.19 2.45 7.40
CA ILE A 36 4.05 1.13 8.03
C ILE A 36 5.04 1.01 9.19
N GLN A 37 6.29 1.40 9.01
CA GLN A 37 7.31 1.36 10.08
C GLN A 37 6.96 2.28 11.25
N THR A 38 6.38 3.45 10.96
CA THR A 38 6.01 4.43 11.99
C THR A 38 4.75 4.04 12.77
N LEU A 39 3.74 3.48 12.09
CA LEU A 39 2.44 3.18 12.71
C LEU A 39 2.29 1.72 13.19
N ASP A 40 3.17 0.81 12.74
CA ASP A 40 3.18 -0.63 13.04
C ASP A 40 1.80 -1.29 12.93
N THR A 41 1.07 -1.44 14.04
CA THR A 41 -0.21 -2.16 14.10
C THR A 41 -1.36 -1.27 14.58
N SER A 42 -1.20 0.06 14.52
CA SER A 42 -2.11 1.02 15.16
C SER A 42 -3.52 1.04 14.59
N THR A 43 -3.69 0.69 13.31
CA THR A 43 -4.97 0.83 12.60
C THR A 43 -5.37 -0.51 11.99
N ARG A 44 -6.35 -1.17 12.60
CA ARG A 44 -6.89 -2.43 12.06
C ARG A 44 -7.75 -2.18 10.82
N ALA A 45 -7.73 -3.14 9.91
CA ALA A 45 -8.68 -3.18 8.83
C ALA A 45 -10.10 -3.35 9.38
N ASP A 46 -11.05 -2.65 8.78
CA ASP A 46 -12.46 -2.56 9.17
C ASP A 46 -13.36 -3.48 8.35
N LYS A 47 -12.80 -4.17 7.36
CA LYS A 47 -13.54 -5.09 6.51
C LYS A 47 -13.31 -6.55 6.93
N PRO A 48 -14.37 -7.38 6.97
CA PRO A 48 -14.25 -8.79 7.31
C PRO A 48 -13.32 -9.58 6.38
N GLU A 49 -13.21 -9.16 5.11
CA GLU A 49 -12.33 -9.77 4.11
C GLU A 49 -10.83 -9.58 4.39
N TRP A 50 -10.48 -8.66 5.30
CA TRP A 50 -9.10 -8.31 5.68
C TRP A 50 -8.88 -8.55 7.19
N ASN A 51 -9.53 -9.58 7.74
CA ASN A 51 -9.47 -9.88 9.17
C ASN A 51 -8.02 -10.18 9.60
N ALA A 52 -7.58 -9.59 10.70
CA ALA A 52 -6.18 -9.58 11.18
C ALA A 52 -5.17 -8.75 10.36
N SER A 53 -5.59 -8.07 9.29
CA SER A 53 -4.76 -7.10 8.58
C SER A 53 -4.90 -5.68 9.17
N HIS A 54 -3.91 -4.84 8.88
CA HIS A 54 -3.86 -3.42 9.22
C HIS A 54 -4.11 -2.58 7.97
N LYS A 55 -4.43 -1.30 8.18
CA LYS A 55 -4.59 -0.35 7.08
C LYS A 55 -3.91 0.98 7.35
N ILE A 56 -3.39 1.60 6.30
CA ILE A 56 -2.93 2.99 6.32
C ILE A 56 -3.50 3.75 5.12
N LEU A 57 -3.58 5.07 5.26
CA LEU A 57 -3.90 5.98 4.17
C LEU A 57 -2.63 6.69 3.72
N VAL A 58 -2.25 6.56 2.45
CA VAL A 58 -1.12 7.30 1.86
C VAL A 58 -1.65 8.02 0.62
N ASP A 59 -1.56 9.34 0.61
CA ASP A 59 -2.25 10.21 -0.36
C ASP A 59 -3.74 9.88 -0.46
N ARG A 60 -4.15 9.32 -1.61
CA ARG A 60 -5.52 8.96 -1.95
C ARG A 60 -5.73 7.44 -1.91
N PHE A 61 -4.70 6.69 -1.54
CA PHE A 61 -4.70 5.23 -1.54
C PHE A 61 -4.92 4.69 -0.13
N ILE A 62 -5.83 3.72 -0.03
CA ILE A 62 -5.96 2.89 1.16
C ILE A 62 -5.10 1.65 0.93
N ILE A 63 -4.15 1.43 1.83
CA ILE A 63 -3.22 0.30 1.80
C ILE A 63 -3.62 -0.68 2.88
N TYR A 64 -3.84 -1.93 2.50
CA TYR A 64 -4.03 -3.04 3.44
C TYR A 64 -2.76 -3.87 3.51
N TYR A 65 -2.29 -4.14 4.72
CA TYR A 65 -1.06 -4.90 4.94
C TYR A 65 -1.13 -5.80 6.16
N SER A 66 -0.29 -6.83 6.17
CA SER A 66 -0.12 -7.76 7.27
C SER A 66 1.36 -8.11 7.43
N PHE A 67 1.77 -8.48 8.64
CA PHE A 67 3.12 -8.96 8.89
C PHE A 67 3.13 -10.48 8.96
N SER A 68 4.23 -11.10 8.54
CA SER A 68 4.55 -12.48 8.91
C SER A 68 4.63 -12.60 10.44
N GLU A 69 4.53 -13.82 10.96
CA GLU A 69 4.56 -14.08 12.41
C GLU A 69 5.86 -13.55 13.06
N ASP A 70 6.99 -13.66 12.37
CA ASP A 70 8.29 -13.15 12.80
C ASP A 70 8.50 -11.64 12.55
N LYS A 71 7.50 -10.97 11.96
CA LYS A 71 7.51 -9.56 11.55
C LYS A 71 8.64 -9.16 10.60
N GLN A 72 9.30 -10.11 9.93
CA GLN A 72 10.34 -9.81 8.96
C GLN A 72 9.79 -9.51 7.57
N THR A 73 8.60 -10.00 7.25
CA THR A 73 7.96 -9.81 5.96
C THR A 73 6.67 -9.00 6.13
N CYS A 74 6.51 -7.96 5.32
CA CYS A 74 5.27 -7.21 5.21
C CYS A 74 4.58 -7.56 3.87
N TYR A 75 3.36 -8.07 3.94
CA TYR A 75 2.53 -8.38 2.79
C TYR A 75 1.60 -7.20 2.51
N ILE A 76 1.60 -6.69 1.28
CA ILE A 76 0.68 -5.62 0.84
C ILE A 76 -0.37 -6.24 -0.08
N GLU A 77 -1.62 -6.18 0.36
CA GLU A 77 -2.69 -6.97 -0.25
C GLU A 77 -3.58 -6.15 -1.17
N TYR A 78 -3.72 -4.84 -0.93
CA TYR A 78 -4.52 -3.99 -1.80
C TYR A 78 -4.13 -2.52 -1.70
N LEU A 79 -3.94 -1.91 -2.88
CA LEU A 79 -3.77 -0.48 -3.08
C LEU A 79 -4.94 -0.01 -3.93
N LYS A 80 -5.89 0.72 -3.31
CA LYS A 80 -7.09 1.23 -3.99
C LYS A 80 -6.89 2.62 -4.57
#